data_AF-A0A926Z6G2-F1
#
_entry.id   AF-A0A926Z6G2-F1
#
_cell.length_a   1.000
_cell.length_b   1.000
_cell.length_c   1.000
_cell.angle_alpha   90.00
_cell.angle_beta   90.00
_cell.angle_gamma   90.00
#
_symmetry.space_group_name_H-M   'P 1'
#
loop_
_entity.id
_entity.type
_entity.pdbx_description
1 polymer ?
#
loop_
_entity_poly.entity_id
_entity_poly.type
_entity_poly.pdbx_seq_one_letter_code
_entity_poly.pdbx_strand_id
1 'polypeptide(L)'
;MSVLEPCQEPSVSQLLVALEVRLEVEAAIEKLPLTRALEQCLLFAQAHNLTALIQFINQELSGYTGQPPTYRHVRLSYFDNGGQYVDGLEEYRSYPIVTGVCKLETHLKNGLSLMLPKQILDFLSEVARRQIDIGHVSRSEIEQLLEVIRNEVIYRLKNITY
;
A
#
# COMPACT_ATOMS: atom_id res chain seq x y z
N MET A 1 27.79 -15.24 37.18
CA MET A 1 26.31 -15.34 37.24
C MET A 1 25.78 -13.95 36.92
N SER A 2 25.18 -13.76 35.74
CA SER A 2 24.63 -12.45 35.34
C SER A 2 23.21 -12.34 35.87
N VAL A 3 22.95 -11.32 36.67
CA VAL A 3 21.63 -11.03 37.24
C VAL A 3 20.76 -10.45 36.13
N LEU A 4 19.62 -11.09 35.87
CA LEU A 4 18.56 -10.54 35.01
C LEU A 4 18.03 -9.27 35.68
N GLU A 5 18.20 -8.12 35.02
CA GLU A 5 17.53 -6.89 35.41
C GLU A 5 16.01 -7.10 35.35
N PRO A 6 15.24 -6.61 36.33
CA PRO A 6 13.80 -6.70 36.28
C PRO A 6 13.28 -5.84 35.13
N CYS A 7 12.53 -6.46 34.22
CA CYS A 7 11.77 -5.77 33.20
C CYS A 7 10.76 -4.85 33.91
N GLN A 8 11.04 -3.54 33.97
CA GLN A 8 10.14 -2.58 34.58
C GLN A 8 8.86 -2.54 33.76
N GLU A 9 7.74 -2.97 34.37
CA GLU A 9 6.42 -2.82 33.76
C GLU A 9 6.14 -1.33 33.53
N PRO A 10 5.60 -0.96 32.36
CA PRO A 10 5.31 0.43 32.04
C PRO A 10 4.31 1.00 33.04
N SER A 11 4.62 2.18 33.58
CA SER A 11 3.70 2.88 34.47
C SER A 11 2.39 3.22 33.76
N VAL A 12 1.28 3.28 34.51
CA VAL A 12 -0.05 3.62 33.99
C VAL A 12 -0.04 4.94 33.21
N SER A 13 0.74 5.93 33.66
CA SER A 13 0.90 7.21 32.95
C SER A 13 1.58 7.05 31.59
N GLN A 14 2.58 6.18 31.46
CA GLN A 14 3.22 5.88 30.17
C GLN A 14 2.28 5.14 29.23
N LEU A 15 1.45 4.23 29.76
CA LEU A 15 0.41 3.54 28.99
C LEU A 15 -0.65 4.52 28.47
N LEU A 16 -1.10 5.47 29.29
CA LEU A 16 -2.09 6.47 28.90
C LEU A 16 -1.57 7.40 27.80
N VAL A 17 -0.32 7.88 27.91
CA VAL A 17 0.32 8.70 26.86
C VAL A 17 0.47 7.91 25.56
N ALA A 18 0.89 6.65 25.64
CA ALA A 18 1.00 5.81 24.44
C ALA A 18 -0.36 5.55 23.77
N LEU A 19 -1.43 5.41 24.55
CA LEU A 19 -2.80 5.26 24.05
C LEU A 19 -3.35 6.54 23.41
N GLU A 20 -3.08 7.70 24.00
CA GLU A 20 -3.49 9.00 23.46
C GLU A 20 -2.80 9.27 22.12
N VAL A 21 -1.49 9.07 22.04
CA VAL A 21 -0.73 9.21 20.78
C VAL A 21 -1.22 8.19 19.74
N ARG A 22 -1.57 6.95 20.13
CA ARG A 22 -2.13 5.97 19.20
C ARG A 22 -3.49 6.43 18.63
N LEU A 23 -4.35 7.01 19.46
CA LEU A 23 -5.64 7.55 19.02
C LEU A 23 -5.46 8.73 18.05
N GLU A 24 -4.48 9.59 18.28
CA GLU A 24 -4.12 10.66 17.35
C GLU A 24 -3.64 10.12 15.99
N VAL A 25 -2.82 9.06 16.00
CA VAL A 25 -2.36 8.39 14.78
C VAL A 25 -3.52 7.73 14.03
N GLU A 26 -4.44 7.05 14.72
CA GLU A 26 -5.65 6.47 14.11
C GLU A 26 -6.51 7.57 13.45
N ALA A 27 -6.74 8.69 14.16
CA ALA A 27 -7.51 9.82 13.62
C ALA A 27 -6.81 10.49 12.43
N ALA A 28 -5.48 10.57 12.45
CA ALA A 28 -4.69 11.08 11.33
C ALA A 28 -4.80 10.16 10.11
N ILE A 29 -4.77 8.84 10.33
CA ILE A 29 -5.01 7.86 9.26
C ILE A 29 -6.40 8.02 8.69
N GLU A 30 -7.44 8.38 9.42
CA GLU A 30 -8.76 8.55 8.79
C GLU A 30 -8.88 9.83 7.96
N LYS A 31 -8.13 10.89 8.32
CA LYS A 31 -8.38 12.26 7.81
C LYS A 31 -7.35 12.76 6.79
N LEU A 32 -6.13 12.21 6.80
CA LEU A 32 -5.03 12.70 5.97
C LEU A 32 -4.87 11.89 4.67
N PRO A 33 -4.24 12.50 3.64
CA PRO A 33 -3.63 11.74 2.55
C PRO A 33 -2.77 10.61 3.12
N LEU A 34 -2.84 9.42 2.53
CA LEU A 34 -2.27 8.21 3.10
C LEU A 34 -0.75 8.33 3.27
N THR A 35 -0.05 9.02 2.36
CA THR A 35 1.39 9.30 2.55
C THR A 35 1.66 10.02 3.86
N ARG A 36 0.89 11.08 4.18
CA ARG A 36 1.06 11.87 5.40
C ARG A 36 0.72 11.06 6.66
N ALA A 37 -0.36 10.28 6.59
CA ALA A 37 -0.74 9.38 7.67
C ALA A 37 0.35 8.34 7.97
N LEU A 38 0.92 7.74 6.92
CA LEU A 38 2.02 6.78 7.04
C LEU A 38 3.30 7.43 7.59
N GLU A 39 3.64 8.65 7.17
CA GLU A 39 4.77 9.41 7.73
C GLU A 39 4.63 9.62 9.25
N GLN A 40 3.44 9.99 9.73
CA GLN A 40 3.17 10.15 11.16
C GLN A 40 3.21 8.81 11.91
N CYS A 41 2.62 7.78 11.31
CA CYS A 41 2.67 6.42 11.85
C CYS A 41 4.11 5.89 11.96
N LEU A 42 4.98 6.26 11.00
CA LEU A 42 6.40 5.91 11.03
C LEU A 42 7.12 6.57 12.21
N LEU A 43 6.88 7.85 12.46
CA LEU A 43 7.48 8.57 13.59
C LEU A 43 7.05 7.94 14.92
N PHE A 44 5.78 7.59 15.05
CA PHE A 44 5.28 6.85 16.21
C PHE A 44 5.97 5.48 16.35
N ALA A 45 6.02 4.70 15.27
CA ALA A 45 6.64 3.38 15.29
C ALA A 45 8.12 3.45 15.67
N GLN A 46 8.84 4.47 15.22
CA GLN A 46 10.24 4.74 15.59
C GLN A 46 10.37 5.10 17.08
N ALA A 47 9.52 6.00 17.60
CA ALA A 47 9.55 6.41 19.01
C ALA A 47 9.32 5.24 19.98
N HIS A 48 8.54 4.24 19.56
CA HIS A 48 8.21 3.05 20.35
C HIS A 48 9.00 1.79 19.94
N ASN A 49 10.04 1.91 19.09
CA ASN A 49 10.87 0.80 18.62
C ASN A 49 10.10 -0.38 17.99
N LEU A 50 8.99 -0.09 17.29
CA LEU A 50 8.12 -1.08 16.68
C LEU A 50 8.67 -1.56 15.32
N THR A 51 9.74 -2.35 15.35
CA THR A 51 10.53 -2.69 14.15
C THR A 51 9.70 -3.28 13.00
N ALA A 52 8.76 -4.17 13.29
CA ALA A 52 7.89 -4.77 12.29
C ALA A 52 6.98 -3.73 11.60
N LEU A 53 6.45 -2.78 12.37
CA LEU A 53 5.62 -1.71 11.86
C LEU A 53 6.45 -0.71 11.04
N ILE A 54 7.65 -0.36 11.51
CA ILE A 54 8.60 0.49 10.78
C ILE A 54 8.91 -0.11 9.40
N GLN A 55 9.24 -1.40 9.35
CA GLN A 55 9.56 -2.08 8.09
C GLN A 55 8.37 -2.07 7.13
N PHE A 56 7.18 -2.41 7.66
CA PHE A 56 5.94 -2.40 6.89
C PHE A 56 5.64 -1.01 6.29
N ILE A 57 5.67 0.05 7.11
CA ILE A 57 5.36 1.41 6.65
C ILE A 57 6.37 1.89 5.60
N ASN A 58 7.65 1.59 5.78
CA ASN A 58 8.67 1.95 4.81
C ASN A 58 8.44 1.29 3.44
N GLN A 59 8.04 0.01 3.43
CA GLN A 59 7.69 -0.69 2.19
C GLN A 59 6.44 -0.10 1.54
N GLU A 60 5.41 0.20 2.33
CA GLU A 60 4.18 0.81 1.84
C GLU A 60 4.44 2.20 1.20
N LEU A 61 5.26 3.03 1.84
CA LEU A 61 5.63 4.36 1.37
C LEU A 61 6.49 4.34 0.11
N SER A 62 7.58 3.54 0.12
CA SER A 62 8.60 3.56 -0.94
C SER A 62 8.31 2.60 -2.09
N GLY A 63 7.55 1.54 -1.84
CA GLY A 63 7.26 0.46 -2.77
C GLY A 63 8.04 -0.82 -2.47
N TYR A 64 7.79 -1.81 -3.31
CA TYR A 64 8.32 -3.17 -3.17
C TYR A 64 9.37 -3.44 -4.24
N THR A 65 10.49 -4.04 -3.84
CA THR A 65 11.53 -4.53 -4.77
C THR A 65 11.27 -5.95 -5.26
N GLY A 66 10.40 -6.69 -4.56
CA GLY A 66 9.99 -8.05 -4.91
C GLY A 66 8.47 -8.17 -4.96
N GLN A 67 7.96 -9.35 -4.62
CA GLN A 67 6.53 -9.62 -4.64
C GLN A 67 5.82 -8.80 -3.54
N PRO A 68 4.84 -7.96 -3.88
CA PRO A 68 4.07 -7.24 -2.89
C PRO A 68 3.04 -8.17 -2.23
N PRO A 69 2.48 -7.77 -1.07
CA PRO A 69 1.38 -8.49 -0.43
C PRO A 69 0.20 -8.71 -1.39
N THR A 70 -0.58 -9.76 -1.16
CA THR A 70 -1.69 -10.16 -2.04
C THR A 70 -2.74 -9.06 -2.20
N TYR A 71 -3.01 -8.28 -1.15
CA TYR A 71 -3.94 -7.15 -1.19
C TYR A 71 -3.51 -6.03 -2.15
N ARG A 72 -2.27 -6.03 -2.64
CA ARG A 72 -1.76 -5.07 -3.63
C ARG A 72 -2.02 -5.48 -5.09
N HIS A 73 -2.74 -6.57 -5.31
CA HIS A 73 -3.15 -6.95 -6.66
C HIS A 73 -4.40 -6.16 -7.05
N VAL A 74 -4.32 -5.50 -8.20
CA VAL A 74 -5.43 -4.74 -8.78
C VAL A 74 -5.86 -5.36 -10.09
N ARG A 75 -7.04 -4.97 -10.58
CA ARG A 75 -7.53 -5.41 -11.88
C ARG A 75 -7.11 -4.47 -13.00
N LEU A 76 -6.49 -5.04 -14.02
CA LEU A 76 -6.20 -4.38 -15.27
C LEU A 76 -7.40 -4.43 -16.21
N SER A 77 -7.45 -3.42 -17.06
CA SER A 77 -8.34 -3.37 -18.20
C SER A 77 -7.55 -3.06 -19.46
N TYR A 78 -7.86 -3.80 -20.52
CA TYR A 78 -7.09 -3.83 -21.77
C TYR A 78 -7.89 -3.18 -22.88
N PHE A 79 -7.20 -2.37 -23.68
CA PHE A 79 -7.77 -1.71 -24.84
C PHE A 79 -6.88 -1.88 -26.07
N ASP A 80 -7.52 -1.98 -27.22
CA ASP A 80 -6.82 -1.93 -28.51
C ASP A 80 -6.54 -0.49 -28.94
N ASN A 81 -5.92 -0.35 -30.12
CA ASN A 81 -5.58 0.93 -30.74
C ASN A 81 -6.80 1.80 -31.10
N GLY A 82 -8.00 1.22 -31.16
CA GLY A 82 -9.25 1.93 -31.36
C GLY A 82 -9.90 2.40 -30.05
N GLY A 83 -9.27 2.11 -28.90
CA GLY A 83 -9.83 2.38 -27.57
C GLY A 83 -10.97 1.41 -27.20
N GLN A 84 -11.14 0.31 -27.93
CA GLN A 84 -12.15 -0.68 -27.61
C GLN A 84 -11.65 -1.65 -26.55
N TYR A 85 -12.54 -2.00 -25.62
CA TYR A 85 -12.24 -2.99 -24.60
C TYR A 85 -11.93 -4.35 -25.23
N VAL A 86 -10.92 -5.04 -24.67
CA VAL A 86 -10.51 -6.38 -25.11
C VAL A 86 -10.94 -7.41 -24.06
N ASP A 87 -11.95 -8.21 -24.42
CA ASP A 87 -12.39 -9.39 -23.67
C ASP A 87 -11.45 -10.60 -23.87
N GLY A 88 -11.54 -11.62 -23.01
CA GLY A 88 -10.81 -12.89 -23.17
C GLY A 88 -9.41 -12.94 -22.54
N LEU A 89 -9.07 -11.96 -21.70
CA LEU A 89 -7.79 -11.85 -20.99
C LEU A 89 -7.97 -11.89 -19.46
N GLU A 90 -9.05 -12.48 -18.99
CA GLU A 90 -9.45 -12.52 -17.58
C GLU A 90 -8.36 -13.08 -16.67
N GLU A 91 -7.66 -14.12 -17.12
CA GLU A 91 -6.54 -14.76 -16.39
C GLU A 91 -5.34 -13.82 -16.21
N TYR A 92 -5.21 -12.82 -17.08
CA TYR A 92 -4.12 -11.85 -17.04
C TYR A 92 -4.53 -10.53 -16.40
N ARG A 93 -5.76 -10.38 -15.88
CA ARG A 93 -6.20 -9.10 -15.29
C ARG A 93 -5.59 -8.80 -13.94
N SER A 94 -5.14 -9.80 -13.19
CA SER A 94 -4.53 -9.58 -11.88
C SER A 94 -3.10 -9.05 -12.03
N TYR A 95 -2.83 -7.89 -11.45
CA TYR A 95 -1.51 -7.26 -11.56
C TYR A 95 -0.98 -6.74 -10.21
N PRO A 96 0.24 -7.13 -9.81
CA PRO A 96 0.83 -6.68 -8.56
C PRO A 96 1.33 -5.23 -8.65
N ILE A 97 0.83 -4.36 -7.76
CA ILE A 97 1.31 -2.97 -7.65
C ILE A 97 2.48 -2.88 -6.67
N VAL A 98 3.69 -2.81 -7.23
CA VAL A 98 4.93 -2.60 -6.47
C VAL A 98 5.17 -1.13 -6.12
N THR A 99 4.53 -0.20 -6.81
CA THR A 99 4.71 1.24 -6.63
C THR A 99 4.26 1.70 -5.24
N GLY A 100 5.11 2.45 -4.52
CA GLY A 100 4.80 2.98 -3.20
C GLY A 100 3.67 4.03 -3.19
N VAL A 101 3.01 4.17 -2.04
CA VAL A 101 1.86 5.07 -1.83
C VAL A 101 2.16 6.50 -2.26
N CYS A 102 3.35 7.01 -1.96
CA CYS A 102 3.76 8.38 -2.33
C CYS A 102 3.64 8.63 -3.84
N LYS A 103 4.05 7.67 -4.66
CA LYS A 103 3.94 7.76 -6.13
C LYS A 103 2.51 7.53 -6.59
N LEU A 104 1.78 6.58 -5.99
CA LEU A 104 0.37 6.31 -6.33
C LEU A 104 -0.51 7.54 -6.12
N GLU A 105 -0.41 8.19 -4.97
CA GLU A 105 -1.17 9.42 -4.69
C GLU A 105 -0.77 10.57 -5.62
N THR A 106 0.51 10.64 -6.00
CA THR A 106 0.98 11.63 -6.99
C THR A 106 0.38 11.37 -8.38
N HIS A 107 0.33 10.11 -8.82
CA HIS A 107 -0.30 9.74 -10.08
C HIS A 107 -1.79 10.10 -10.09
N LEU A 108 -2.52 9.78 -9.01
CA LEU A 108 -3.93 10.15 -8.86
C LEU A 108 -4.16 11.66 -8.97
N LYS A 109 -3.35 12.47 -8.29
CA LYS A 109 -3.45 13.95 -8.33
C LYS A 109 -3.23 14.51 -9.73
N ASN A 110 -2.35 13.88 -10.51
CA ASN A 110 -2.00 14.32 -11.85
C ASN A 110 -2.90 13.70 -12.95
N GLY A 111 -3.91 12.92 -12.57
CA GLY A 111 -4.79 12.22 -13.52
C GLY A 111 -4.08 11.12 -14.32
N LEU A 112 -2.94 10.63 -13.83
CA LEU A 112 -2.15 9.59 -14.49
C LEU A 112 -2.64 8.20 -14.05
N SER A 113 -2.87 7.32 -15.01
CA SER A 113 -3.05 5.88 -14.77
C SER A 113 -1.69 5.17 -14.79
N LEU A 114 -1.65 3.98 -14.18
CA LEU A 114 -0.50 3.10 -14.30
C LEU A 114 -0.62 2.31 -15.61
N MET A 115 0.36 2.51 -16.48
CA MET A 115 0.51 1.79 -17.75
C MET A 115 1.44 0.60 -17.58
N LEU A 116 1.13 -0.48 -18.27
CA LEU A 116 2.02 -1.65 -18.30
C LEU A 116 3.24 -1.42 -19.19
N PRO A 117 4.38 -2.07 -18.88
CA PRO A 117 5.52 -2.15 -19.78
C PRO A 117 5.12 -2.70 -21.16
N LYS A 118 5.71 -2.15 -22.21
CA LYS A 118 5.40 -2.54 -23.61
C LYS A 118 5.56 -4.04 -23.86
N GLN A 119 6.56 -4.67 -23.24
CA GLN A 119 6.80 -6.11 -23.39
C GLN A 119 5.62 -6.97 -22.91
N ILE A 120 4.90 -6.51 -21.87
CA ILE A 120 3.69 -7.21 -21.38
C ILE A 120 2.56 -7.03 -22.39
N LEU A 121 2.41 -5.83 -22.97
CA LEU A 121 1.39 -5.54 -23.98
C LEU A 121 1.60 -6.37 -25.26
N ASP A 122 2.86 -6.50 -25.70
CA ASP A 122 3.23 -7.32 -26.86
C ASP A 122 2.85 -8.79 -26.63
N PHE A 123 3.22 -9.34 -25.46
CA PHE A 123 2.82 -10.71 -25.06
C PHE A 123 1.30 -10.90 -25.04
N LEU A 124 0.57 -9.97 -24.42
CA LEU A 124 -0.89 -10.07 -24.35
C LEU A 124 -1.54 -9.96 -25.74
N SER A 125 -0.92 -9.19 -26.65
CA SER A 125 -1.40 -9.06 -28.03
C SER A 125 -1.33 -10.38 -28.80
N GLU A 126 -0.24 -11.14 -28.60
CA GLU A 126 -0.07 -12.48 -29.17
C GLU A 126 -1.12 -13.45 -28.64
N VAL A 127 -1.35 -13.44 -27.31
CA VAL A 127 -2.33 -14.32 -26.65
C VAL A 127 -3.75 -14.00 -27.12
N ALA A 128 -4.12 -12.72 -27.17
CA ALA A 128 -5.44 -12.27 -27.61
C ALA A 128 -5.68 -12.41 -29.12
N ARG A 129 -4.62 -12.67 -29.91
CA ARG A 129 -4.63 -12.58 -31.38
C ARG A 129 -5.22 -11.23 -31.88
N ARG A 130 -5.02 -10.18 -31.09
CA ARG A 130 -5.51 -8.81 -31.30
C ARG A 130 -4.48 -7.86 -30.72
N GLN A 131 -4.15 -6.80 -31.46
CA GLN A 131 -3.22 -5.79 -30.95
C GLN A 131 -3.82 -5.11 -29.71
N ILE A 132 -3.13 -5.24 -28.58
CA ILE A 132 -3.40 -4.48 -27.37
C ILE A 132 -2.44 -3.30 -27.37
N ASP A 133 -3.00 -2.12 -27.18
CA ASP A 133 -2.24 -0.87 -27.18
C ASP A 133 -2.06 -0.36 -25.75
N ILE A 134 -3.04 -0.61 -24.88
CA ILE A 134 -3.07 -0.08 -23.52
C ILE A 134 -3.51 -1.16 -22.54
N GLY A 135 -2.71 -1.35 -21.48
CA GLY A 135 -3.11 -2.01 -20.25
C GLY A 135 -3.10 -0.98 -19.13
N HIS A 136 -4.26 -0.72 -18.54
CA HIS A 136 -4.42 0.35 -17.56
C HIS A 136 -4.97 -0.16 -16.23
N VAL A 137 -4.47 0.41 -15.15
CA VAL A 137 -5.14 0.39 -13.85
C VAL A 137 -6.01 1.64 -13.75
N SER A 138 -7.30 1.48 -13.51
CA SER A 138 -8.23 2.59 -13.40
C SER A 138 -7.98 3.40 -12.13
N ARG A 139 -8.44 4.65 -12.13
CA ARG A 139 -8.40 5.51 -10.94
C ARG A 139 -9.08 4.86 -9.73
N SER A 140 -10.24 4.25 -9.93
CA SER A 140 -11.01 3.61 -8.88
C SER A 140 -10.28 2.43 -8.24
N GLU A 141 -9.54 1.65 -9.04
CA GLU A 141 -8.73 0.53 -8.53
C GLU A 141 -7.58 1.03 -7.64
N ILE A 142 -6.93 2.13 -8.02
CA ILE A 142 -5.88 2.74 -7.19
C ILE A 142 -6.48 3.33 -5.91
N GLU A 143 -7.62 4.02 -5.98
CA GLU A 143 -8.32 4.54 -4.80
C GLU A 143 -8.73 3.43 -3.83
N GLN A 144 -9.26 2.31 -4.34
CA GLN A 144 -9.58 1.13 -3.54
C GLN A 144 -8.33 0.51 -2.90
N LEU A 145 -7.22 0.41 -3.65
CA LEU A 145 -5.96 -0.07 -3.11
C LEU A 145 -5.47 0.80 -1.95
N LEU A 146 -5.51 2.13 -2.09
CA LEU A 146 -5.12 3.04 -1.02
C LEU A 146 -5.99 2.86 0.23
N GLU A 147 -7.28 2.63 0.06
CA GLU A 147 -8.19 2.36 1.16
C GLU A 147 -7.91 1.01 1.84
N VAL A 148 -7.57 -0.02 1.08
CA VAL A 148 -7.16 -1.31 1.65
C VAL A 148 -5.87 -1.16 2.46
N ILE A 149 -4.87 -0.43 1.95
CA ILE A 149 -3.64 -0.13 2.69
C ILE A 149 -3.96 0.64 3.97
N ARG A 150 -4.86 1.64 3.91
CA ARG A 150 -5.30 2.40 5.08
C ARG A 150 -5.84 1.47 6.17
N ASN A 151 -6.72 0.55 5.81
CA ASN A 151 -7.31 -0.40 6.73
C ASN A 151 -6.28 -1.39 7.30
N GLU A 152 -5.32 -1.84 6.49
CA GLU A 152 -4.23 -2.70 6.94
C GLU A 152 -3.32 -2.01 7.97
N VAL A 153 -3.02 -0.72 7.77
CA VAL A 153 -2.24 0.09 8.72
C VAL A 153 -2.97 0.21 10.06
N ILE A 154 -4.28 0.52 10.02
CA ILE A 154 -5.12 0.61 11.23
C ILE A 154 -5.15 -0.74 11.95
N TYR A 155 -5.34 -1.83 11.21
CA TYR A 155 -5.36 -3.17 11.77
C TYR A 155 -4.03 -3.50 12.47
N ARG A 156 -2.89 -3.21 11.85
CA ARG A 156 -1.57 -3.46 12.45
C ARG A 156 -1.32 -2.60 13.68
N LEU A 157 -1.73 -1.33 13.65
CA LEU A 157 -1.63 -0.44 14.81
C LEU A 157 -2.43 -0.94 16.01
N LYS A 158 -3.65 -1.43 15.79
CA LYS A 158 -4.51 -1.95 16.87
C LYS A 158 -3.96 -3.22 17.50
N ASN A 159 -3.19 -4.01 16.76
CA ASN A 159 -2.60 -5.26 17.21
C ASN A 159 -1.19 -5.10 17.81
N ILE A 160 -0.69 -3.86 17.96
CA ILE A 160 0.53 -3.63 18.75
C ILE A 160 0.23 -4.00 20.20
N THR A 161 0.94 -5.02 20.68
CA THR A 161 0.99 -5.38 22.11
C THR A 161 2.14 -4.61 22.74
N TYR A 162 1.85 -3.91 23.85
CA TYR A 162 2.82 -3.21 24.69
C TYR A 162 3.34 -4.12 25.80
#